data_AF-A0A9R0R357-F1
#
_entry.id   AF-A0A9R0R357-F1
#
_cell.length_a   1.000
_cell.length_b   1.000
_cell.length_c   1.000
_cell.angle_alpha   90.00
_cell.angle_beta   90.00
_cell.angle_gamma   90.00
#
_symmetry.space_group_name_H-M   'P 1'
#
loop_
_entity.id
_entity.type
_entity.pdbx_description
1 polymer ?
#
loop_
_entity_poly.entity_id
_entity_poly.type
_entity_poly.pdbx_seq_one_letter_code
_entity_poly.pdbx_strand_id
1 'polypeptide(L)'
;MPRREKLVDDNLWKEVLFANSYALLIGYLSMAVKGLGFLVLTWTTVVLLGGYVSTLQRKDFWCLTFITLVQTAGIFDVLLTEKLSYIGDSFSAIIAVRYAVFDDHPLQRKRQVLANVVATVQRVVFVILLCPLAAVYMFGLLISTGISVWRLRQHDYGSDADGLGNLKPALDVLYSIAVLQGVIFCYKTLFGFAKGSVVNAVLERREFGDQLRVEISDYLLETTIGCEKNPSFARGRNLLICCGPDGV
;
A
#
# COMPACT_ATOMS: atom_id res chain seq x y z
N MET A 1 14.60 -2.92 43.05
CA MET A 1 14.88 -2.01 41.92
C MET A 1 16.07 -2.56 41.14
N PRO A 2 15.88 -3.26 40.03
CA PRO A 2 16.99 -3.70 39.21
C PRO A 2 17.50 -2.53 38.36
N ARG A 3 18.82 -2.47 38.28
CA ARG A 3 19.65 -1.50 37.56
C ARG A 3 19.25 -1.49 36.08
N ARG A 4 18.68 -0.37 35.59
CA ARG A 4 18.57 -0.11 34.15
C ARG A 4 19.99 -0.16 33.59
N GLU A 5 20.31 -1.22 32.85
CA GLU A 5 21.39 -1.17 31.89
C GLU A 5 21.15 0.04 31.00
N LYS A 6 22.20 0.82 30.73
CA LYS A 6 22.16 1.92 29.78
C LYS A 6 21.75 1.30 28.44
N LEU A 7 20.48 1.47 28.06
CA LEU A 7 20.00 1.29 26.69
C LEU A 7 21.01 2.03 25.81
N VAL A 8 21.74 1.29 24.99
CA VAL A 8 22.61 1.88 23.96
C VAL A 8 21.69 2.74 23.10
N ASP A 9 21.94 4.06 23.06
CA ASP A 9 21.12 4.99 22.28
C ASP A 9 21.48 4.85 20.81
N ASP A 10 20.72 4.03 20.11
CA ASP A 10 20.85 3.71 18.69
C ASP A 10 20.24 4.80 17.78
N ASN A 11 19.60 5.84 18.35
CA ASN A 11 19.19 7.03 17.59
C ASN A 11 20.38 7.74 16.92
N LEU A 12 21.61 7.51 17.40
CA LEU A 12 22.82 8.08 16.80
C LEU A 12 23.35 7.24 15.62
N TRP A 13 22.80 6.05 15.37
CA TRP A 13 23.27 5.16 14.32
C TRP A 13 22.79 5.65 12.96
N LYS A 14 23.72 5.91 12.06
CA LYS A 14 23.42 6.44 10.72
C LYS A 14 22.50 5.50 9.93
N GLU A 15 22.60 4.20 10.16
CA GLU A 15 21.78 3.18 9.48
C GLU A 15 20.34 3.16 9.99
N VAL A 16 20.13 3.27 11.31
CA VAL A 16 18.79 3.36 11.93
C VAL A 16 18.11 4.66 11.54
N LEU A 17 18.86 5.76 11.53
CA LEU A 17 18.37 7.05 11.05
C LEU A 17 17.95 6.97 9.57
N PHE A 18 18.72 6.27 8.73
CA PHE A 18 18.40 6.05 7.33
C PHE A 18 17.14 5.18 7.15
N ALA A 19 17.05 4.07 7.88
CA ALA A 19 15.88 3.19 7.90
C ALA A 19 14.60 3.93 8.36
N ASN A 20 14.70 4.74 9.42
CA ASN A 20 13.61 5.55 9.94
C ASN A 20 13.21 6.66 8.94
N SER A 21 14.19 7.30 8.30
CA SER A 21 13.93 8.31 7.25
C SER A 21 13.27 7.70 6.01
N TYR A 22 13.68 6.49 5.63
CA TYR A 22 13.04 5.73 4.56
C TYR A 22 11.58 5.38 4.91
N ALA A 23 11.34 4.84 6.11
CA ALA A 23 9.99 4.50 6.58
C ALA A 23 9.10 5.76 6.65
N LEU A 24 9.65 6.89 7.11
CA LEU A 24 8.97 8.19 7.08
C LEU A 24 8.60 8.61 5.67
N LEU A 25 9.55 8.56 4.72
CA LEU A 25 9.30 8.92 3.33
C LEU A 25 8.17 8.09 2.73
N ILE A 26 8.23 6.75 2.87
CA ILE A 26 7.17 5.87 2.38
C ILE A 26 5.83 6.18 3.05
N GLY A 27 5.82 6.41 4.37
CA GLY A 27 4.63 6.80 5.12
C GLY A 27 3.99 8.10 4.60
N TYR A 28 4.79 9.14 4.36
CA TYR A 28 4.32 10.40 3.78
C TYR A 28 3.79 10.25 2.36
N LEU A 29 4.48 9.48 1.52
CA LEU A 29 4.00 9.19 0.16
C LEU A 29 2.66 8.46 0.19
N SER A 30 2.48 7.49 1.10
CA SER A 30 1.20 6.81 1.31
C SER A 30 0.08 7.78 1.73
N MET A 31 0.36 8.69 2.69
CA MET A 31 -0.60 9.73 3.09
C MET A 31 -0.98 10.64 1.92
N ALA A 32 0.01 11.09 1.15
CA ALA A 32 -0.21 11.97 0.00
C ALA A 32 -1.08 11.28 -1.08
N VAL A 33 -0.81 10.01 -1.41
CA VAL A 33 -1.62 9.25 -2.37
C VAL A 33 -3.07 9.10 -1.90
N LYS A 34 -3.29 8.84 -0.60
CA LYS A 34 -4.65 8.77 -0.01
C LYS A 34 -5.35 10.12 -0.09
N GLY A 35 -4.68 11.19 0.36
CA GLY A 35 -5.22 12.56 0.36
C GLY A 35 -5.58 13.04 -1.04
N LEU A 36 -4.73 12.79 -2.03
CA LEU A 36 -5.01 13.10 -3.43
C LEU A 36 -6.16 12.25 -3.98
N GLY A 37 -6.27 10.98 -3.60
CA GLY A 37 -7.42 10.14 -3.96
C GLY A 37 -8.75 10.72 -3.48
N PHE A 38 -8.81 11.17 -2.22
CA PHE A 38 -9.98 11.89 -1.69
C PHE A 38 -10.25 13.19 -2.45
N LEU A 39 -9.19 13.92 -2.80
CA LEU A 39 -9.33 15.17 -3.53
C LEU A 39 -9.90 14.94 -4.93
N VAL A 40 -9.46 13.92 -5.67
CA VAL A 40 -10.03 13.61 -6.99
C VAL A 40 -11.47 13.09 -6.87
N LEU A 41 -11.82 12.29 -5.86
CA LEU A 41 -13.22 11.90 -5.63
C LEU A 41 -14.10 13.14 -5.38
N THR A 42 -13.65 14.03 -4.50
CA THR A 42 -14.35 15.28 -4.18
C THR A 42 -14.47 16.18 -5.41
N TRP A 43 -13.41 16.27 -6.22
CA TRP A 43 -13.45 17.09 -7.43
C TRP A 43 -14.36 16.46 -8.50
N THR A 44 -14.41 15.13 -8.58
CA THR A 44 -15.34 14.44 -9.47
C THR A 44 -16.79 14.68 -9.04
N THR A 45 -17.09 14.65 -7.74
CA THR A 45 -18.45 14.98 -7.27
C THR A 45 -18.79 16.43 -7.55
N VAL A 46 -17.86 17.38 -7.41
CA VAL A 46 -18.07 18.78 -7.83
C VAL A 46 -18.40 18.88 -9.32
N VAL A 47 -17.67 18.17 -10.19
CA VAL A 47 -17.96 18.14 -11.64
C VAL A 47 -19.33 17.54 -11.93
N LEU A 48 -19.71 16.44 -11.27
CA LEU A 48 -21.00 15.77 -11.50
C LEU A 48 -22.18 16.56 -10.91
N LEU A 49 -22.03 17.15 -9.72
CA LEU A 49 -23.06 17.96 -9.04
C LEU A 49 -23.18 19.37 -9.63
N GLY A 50 -22.13 19.87 -10.29
CA GLY A 50 -22.12 21.18 -10.97
C GLY A 50 -23.06 21.29 -12.17
N GLY A 51 -23.90 20.28 -12.42
CA GLY A 51 -24.87 20.26 -13.53
C GLY A 51 -24.26 19.89 -14.88
N TYR A 52 -23.02 19.41 -14.90
CA TYR A 52 -22.27 19.14 -16.13
C TYR A 52 -22.49 17.74 -16.72
N VAL A 53 -23.28 16.88 -16.06
CA VAL A 53 -23.49 15.49 -16.48
C VAL A 53 -24.15 15.40 -17.86
N SER A 54 -25.08 16.29 -18.17
CA SER A 54 -25.80 16.32 -19.45
C SER A 54 -24.99 16.90 -20.61
N THR A 55 -23.97 17.72 -20.32
CA THR A 55 -23.06 18.32 -21.30
C THR A 55 -21.76 17.54 -21.45
N LEU A 56 -21.50 16.60 -20.55
CA LEU A 56 -20.31 15.76 -20.58
C LEU A 56 -20.33 14.86 -21.82
N GLN A 57 -19.24 14.86 -22.58
CA GLN A 57 -19.09 13.92 -23.68
C GLN A 57 -19.03 12.48 -23.14
N ARG A 58 -19.59 11.53 -23.90
CA ARG A 58 -19.64 10.12 -23.48
C ARG A 58 -18.27 9.57 -23.08
N LYS A 59 -17.20 9.96 -23.77
CA LYS A 59 -15.82 9.56 -23.43
C LYS A 59 -15.37 10.08 -22.06
N ASP A 60 -15.68 11.33 -21.72
CA ASP A 60 -15.33 11.94 -20.44
C ASP A 60 -16.08 11.29 -19.29
N PHE A 61 -17.34 10.96 -19.52
CA PHE A 61 -18.18 10.32 -18.52
C PHE A 61 -17.59 8.96 -18.13
N TRP A 62 -17.18 8.17 -19.11
CA TRP A 62 -16.54 6.88 -18.87
C TRP A 62 -15.15 7.03 -18.22
N CYS A 63 -14.38 8.06 -18.57
CA CYS A 63 -13.10 8.35 -17.91
C CYS A 63 -13.30 8.67 -16.42
N LEU A 64 -14.21 9.59 -16.10
CA LEU A 64 -14.53 9.96 -14.72
C LEU A 64 -15.10 8.77 -13.92
N THR A 65 -15.97 7.97 -14.53
CA THR A 65 -16.51 6.76 -13.90
C THR A 65 -15.40 5.77 -13.57
N PHE A 66 -14.47 5.54 -14.50
CA PHE A 66 -13.35 4.64 -14.24
C PHE A 66 -12.41 5.18 -13.15
N ILE A 67 -12.04 6.46 -13.22
CA ILE A 67 -11.16 7.11 -12.24
C ILE A 67 -11.78 7.06 -10.84
N THR A 68 -13.07 7.35 -10.72
CA THR A 68 -13.79 7.31 -9.43
C THR A 68 -13.94 5.89 -8.88
N LEU A 69 -14.20 4.90 -9.72
CA LEU A 69 -14.23 3.49 -9.29
C LEU A 69 -12.87 3.06 -8.74
N VAL A 70 -11.79 3.34 -9.46
CA VAL A 70 -10.42 3.04 -9.03
C VAL A 70 -10.08 3.75 -7.72
N GLN A 71 -10.44 5.03 -7.57
CA GLN A 71 -10.13 5.78 -6.36
C GLN A 71 -10.95 5.35 -5.15
N THR A 72 -12.22 5.02 -5.38
CA THR A 72 -13.06 4.42 -4.34
C THR A 72 -12.43 3.12 -3.86
N ALA A 73 -12.04 2.23 -4.78
CA ALA A 73 -11.33 1.01 -4.43
C ALA A 73 -10.02 1.31 -3.68
N GLY A 74 -9.16 2.21 -4.18
CA GLY A 74 -7.86 2.51 -3.59
C GLY A 74 -7.86 3.17 -2.20
N ILE A 75 -8.88 3.97 -1.87
CA ILE A 75 -9.04 4.58 -0.53
C ILE A 75 -9.44 3.52 0.50
N PHE A 76 -10.37 2.63 0.13
CA PHE A 76 -10.79 1.53 1.00
C PHE A 76 -9.76 0.39 1.06
N ASP A 77 -8.91 0.26 0.04
CA ASP A 77 -7.95 -0.84 -0.06
C ASP A 77 -6.75 -0.71 0.88
N VAL A 78 -6.31 0.48 1.31
CA VAL A 78 -5.23 0.56 2.30
C VAL A 78 -5.67 0.01 3.67
N LEU A 79 -6.95 0.17 4.00
CA LEU A 79 -7.55 -0.45 5.18
C LEU A 79 -7.67 -1.97 5.02
N LEU A 80 -7.90 -2.44 3.79
CA LEU A 80 -7.99 -3.87 3.44
C LEU A 80 -6.61 -4.53 3.37
N THR A 81 -5.60 -3.90 2.77
CA THR A 81 -4.23 -4.41 2.61
C THR A 81 -3.55 -4.63 3.97
N GLU A 82 -3.76 -3.72 4.94
CA GLU A 82 -3.29 -3.90 6.31
C GLU A 82 -3.94 -5.15 6.94
N LYS A 83 -5.25 -5.33 6.78
CA LYS A 83 -5.97 -6.52 7.28
C LYS A 83 -5.59 -7.79 6.52
N LEU A 84 -5.31 -7.69 5.22
CA LEU A 84 -4.99 -8.81 4.34
C LEU A 84 -3.56 -9.32 4.53
N SER A 85 -2.60 -8.45 4.90
CA SER A 85 -1.27 -8.89 5.33
C SER A 85 -1.37 -9.77 6.57
N TYR A 86 -2.11 -9.32 7.60
CA TYR A 86 -2.36 -10.13 8.79
C TYR A 86 -3.12 -11.43 8.48
N ILE A 87 -4.07 -11.40 7.55
CA ILE A 87 -4.77 -12.62 7.10
C ILE A 87 -3.81 -13.55 6.35
N GLY A 88 -2.93 -13.01 5.49
CA GLY A 88 -1.91 -13.76 4.75
C GLY A 88 -0.89 -14.43 5.66
N ASP A 89 -0.43 -13.74 6.70
CA ASP A 89 0.46 -14.29 7.74
C ASP A 89 -0.27 -15.34 8.60
N SER A 90 -1.56 -15.16 8.85
CA SER A 90 -2.38 -16.18 9.51
C SER A 90 -2.51 -17.45 8.64
N PHE A 91 -2.63 -17.29 7.30
CA PHE A 91 -2.64 -18.43 6.38
C PHE A 91 -1.28 -19.10 6.23
N SER A 92 -0.17 -18.34 6.25
CA SER A 92 1.18 -18.90 6.23
C SER A 92 1.43 -19.72 7.51
N ALA A 93 0.95 -19.25 8.67
CA ALA A 93 0.99 -19.97 9.93
C ALA A 93 0.12 -21.25 9.89
N ILE A 94 -1.09 -21.20 9.32
CA ILE A 94 -1.94 -22.40 9.13
C ILE A 94 -1.27 -23.42 8.19
N ILE A 95 -0.55 -22.96 7.16
CA ILE A 95 0.24 -23.80 6.26
C ILE A 95 1.45 -24.40 6.99
N ALA A 96 2.16 -23.62 7.81
CA ALA A 96 3.32 -24.06 8.58
C ALA A 96 2.94 -25.10 9.67
N VAL A 97 1.87 -24.84 10.43
CA VAL A 97 1.29 -25.79 11.39
C VAL A 97 0.90 -27.08 10.68
N ARG A 98 0.36 -26.98 9.46
CA ARG A 98 0.01 -28.17 8.66
C ARG A 98 1.26 -28.98 8.29
N TYR A 99 2.34 -28.36 7.82
CA TYR A 99 3.60 -29.06 7.55
C TYR A 99 4.17 -29.74 8.81
N ALA A 100 4.08 -29.08 9.97
CA ALA A 100 4.55 -29.64 11.24
C ALA A 100 3.68 -30.81 11.77
N VAL A 101 2.36 -30.80 11.51
CA VAL A 101 1.42 -31.86 11.92
C VAL A 101 1.48 -33.08 11.00
N PHE A 102 2.10 -32.97 9.82
CA PHE A 102 2.18 -34.05 8.83
C PHE A 102 3.15 -35.19 9.18
N ASP A 103 3.83 -35.14 10.34
CA ASP A 103 4.86 -36.12 10.68
C ASP A 103 4.33 -37.41 11.35
N ASP A 104 3.10 -37.51 11.87
CA ASP A 104 2.68 -38.77 12.52
C ASP A 104 1.17 -39.11 12.52
N HIS A 105 0.89 -40.37 12.12
CA HIS A 105 -0.26 -41.26 12.41
C HIS A 105 -1.35 -41.60 11.36
N PRO A 106 -1.75 -42.91 11.26
CA PRO A 106 -2.55 -43.47 10.16
C PRO A 106 -4.09 -43.48 10.33
N LEU A 107 -4.65 -43.12 11.49
CA LEU A 107 -6.12 -43.20 11.72
C LEU A 107 -6.93 -41.99 11.19
N GLN A 108 -6.27 -40.99 10.61
CA GLN A 108 -6.88 -39.71 10.21
C GLN A 108 -7.18 -39.56 8.71
N ARG A 109 -6.88 -40.57 7.86
CA ARG A 109 -6.83 -40.42 6.39
C ARG A 109 -8.09 -39.85 5.73
N LYS A 110 -9.31 -40.24 6.14
CA LYS A 110 -10.56 -39.67 5.58
C LYS A 110 -10.84 -38.24 6.04
N ARG A 111 -10.56 -37.91 7.31
CA ARG A 111 -10.71 -36.56 7.87
C ARG A 111 -9.66 -35.59 7.29
N GLN A 112 -8.47 -36.11 6.94
CA GLN A 112 -7.40 -35.40 6.25
C GLN A 112 -7.75 -35.03 4.81
N VAL A 113 -8.37 -35.94 4.04
CA VAL A 113 -8.81 -35.61 2.67
C VAL A 113 -9.85 -34.48 2.70
N LEU A 114 -10.82 -34.55 3.61
CA LEU A 114 -11.81 -33.47 3.78
C LEU A 114 -11.15 -32.14 4.17
N ALA A 115 -10.21 -32.15 5.13
CA ALA A 115 -9.48 -30.96 5.54
C ALA A 115 -8.63 -30.36 4.40
N ASN A 116 -7.99 -31.21 3.58
CA ASN A 116 -7.22 -30.79 2.41
C ASN A 116 -8.11 -30.17 1.33
N VAL A 117 -9.25 -30.78 1.06
CA VAL A 117 -10.23 -30.25 0.10
C VAL A 117 -10.74 -28.90 0.58
N VAL A 118 -11.19 -28.79 1.83
CA VAL A 118 -11.68 -27.52 2.41
C VAL A 118 -10.60 -26.45 2.37
N ALA A 119 -9.37 -26.75 2.76
CA ALA A 119 -8.28 -25.78 2.71
C ALA A 119 -7.90 -25.36 1.29
N THR A 120 -7.97 -26.28 0.33
CA THR A 120 -7.68 -25.98 -1.08
C THR A 120 -8.76 -25.09 -1.65
N VAL A 121 -10.04 -25.41 -1.37
CA VAL A 121 -11.18 -24.57 -1.76
C VAL A 121 -11.04 -23.18 -1.15
N GLN A 122 -10.73 -23.09 0.15
CA GLN A 122 -10.58 -21.79 0.83
C GLN A 122 -9.41 -20.97 0.29
N ARG A 123 -8.29 -21.64 -0.08
CA ARG A 123 -7.16 -20.99 -0.77
C ARG A 123 -7.56 -20.47 -2.15
N VAL A 124 -8.27 -21.27 -2.94
CA VAL A 124 -8.74 -20.89 -4.28
C VAL A 124 -9.70 -19.71 -4.20
N VAL A 125 -10.68 -19.75 -3.29
CA VAL A 125 -11.62 -18.65 -3.04
C VAL A 125 -10.86 -17.37 -2.66
N PHE A 126 -9.88 -17.47 -1.77
CA PHE A 126 -9.06 -16.33 -1.36
C PHE A 126 -8.26 -15.72 -2.53
N VAL A 127 -7.62 -16.54 -3.36
CA VAL A 127 -6.89 -16.08 -4.55
C VAL A 127 -7.82 -15.42 -5.56
N ILE A 128 -8.99 -16.01 -5.83
CA ILE A 128 -9.98 -15.47 -6.76
C ILE A 128 -10.54 -14.13 -6.28
N LEU A 129 -10.71 -13.95 -4.97
CA LEU A 129 -11.22 -12.69 -4.43
C LEU A 129 -10.15 -11.58 -4.37
N LEU A 130 -8.90 -11.93 -4.06
CA LEU A 130 -7.86 -10.93 -3.82
C LEU A 130 -7.02 -10.55 -5.03
N CYS A 131 -6.69 -11.49 -5.91
CA CYS A 131 -5.89 -11.19 -7.09
C CYS A 131 -6.52 -10.11 -7.98
N PRO A 132 -7.84 -10.13 -8.27
CA PRO A 132 -8.47 -9.09 -9.05
C PRO A 132 -8.44 -7.73 -8.33
N LEU A 133 -8.63 -7.71 -7.01
CA LEU A 133 -8.59 -6.48 -6.21
C LEU A 133 -7.19 -5.86 -6.24
N ALA A 134 -6.14 -6.66 -6.00
CA ALA A 134 -4.76 -6.22 -6.06
C ALA A 134 -4.36 -5.76 -7.47
N ALA A 135 -4.82 -6.46 -8.52
CA ALA A 135 -4.59 -6.05 -9.90
C ALA A 135 -5.29 -4.72 -10.22
N VAL A 136 -6.56 -4.56 -9.82
CA VAL A 136 -7.29 -3.29 -9.98
C VAL A 136 -6.63 -2.17 -9.19
N TYR A 137 -6.05 -2.43 -8.02
CA TYR A 137 -5.29 -1.42 -7.28
C TYR A 137 -3.99 -1.02 -8.00
N MET A 138 -3.12 -2.00 -8.25
CA MET A 138 -1.79 -1.79 -8.82
C MET A 138 -1.87 -1.20 -10.23
N PHE A 139 -2.74 -1.76 -11.06
CA PHE A 139 -2.91 -1.29 -12.43
C PHE A 139 -3.92 -0.15 -12.53
N GLY A 140 -4.92 -0.06 -11.65
CA GLY A 140 -5.94 0.99 -11.73
C GLY A 140 -5.35 2.39 -11.53
N LEU A 141 -4.44 2.59 -10.56
CA LEU A 141 -3.79 3.89 -10.39
C LEU A 141 -2.93 4.27 -11.61
N LEU A 142 -2.24 3.30 -12.21
CA LEU A 142 -1.45 3.53 -13.43
C LEU A 142 -2.34 3.83 -14.65
N ILE A 143 -3.45 3.09 -14.82
CA ILE A 143 -4.41 3.31 -15.91
C ILE A 143 -5.10 4.66 -15.72
N SER A 144 -5.51 5.02 -14.50
CA SER A 144 -6.10 6.32 -14.17
C SER A 144 -5.15 7.47 -14.53
N THR A 145 -3.86 7.31 -14.20
CA THR A 145 -2.81 8.25 -14.57
C THR A 145 -2.68 8.37 -16.09
N GLY A 146 -2.64 7.24 -16.79
CA GLY A 146 -2.55 7.20 -18.26
C GLY A 146 -3.74 7.86 -18.95
N ILE A 147 -4.96 7.58 -18.49
CA ILE A 147 -6.18 8.24 -18.98
C ILE A 147 -6.10 9.74 -18.74
N SER A 148 -5.69 10.16 -17.54
CA SER A 148 -5.61 11.58 -17.17
C SER A 148 -4.59 12.34 -18.02
N VAL A 149 -3.39 11.77 -18.24
CA VAL A 149 -2.39 12.34 -19.16
C VAL A 149 -2.93 12.40 -20.59
N TRP A 150 -3.62 11.35 -21.04
CA TRP A 150 -4.18 11.31 -22.37
C TRP A 150 -5.26 12.39 -22.58
N ARG A 151 -6.19 12.55 -21.64
CA ARG A 151 -7.20 13.62 -21.67
C ARG A 151 -6.53 14.99 -21.63
N LEU A 152 -5.63 15.25 -20.67
CA LEU A 152 -4.85 16.50 -20.58
C LEU A 152 -3.99 16.75 -21.82
N ARG A 153 -3.72 15.78 -22.68
CA ARG A 153 -3.05 16.05 -23.96
C ARG A 153 -4.04 16.43 -25.05
N GLN A 154 -5.22 15.82 -25.06
CA GLN A 154 -6.25 16.12 -26.06
C GLN A 154 -6.95 17.45 -25.81
N HIS A 155 -7.16 17.86 -24.54
CA HIS A 155 -7.84 19.12 -24.15
C HIS A 155 -9.18 19.39 -24.89
N ASP A 156 -9.85 18.33 -25.35
CA ASP A 156 -11.03 18.40 -26.21
C ASP A 156 -12.35 18.19 -25.45
N TYR A 157 -12.33 18.41 -24.13
CA TYR A 157 -13.47 18.35 -23.23
C TYR A 157 -14.04 19.76 -22.96
N GLY A 158 -15.37 19.86 -23.07
CA GLY A 158 -16.11 21.13 -22.97
C GLY A 158 -15.99 21.95 -24.27
N SER A 159 -17.12 22.27 -24.91
CA SER A 159 -17.13 23.20 -26.04
C SER A 159 -17.36 24.63 -25.53
N ASP A 160 -16.67 25.61 -26.11
CA ASP A 160 -16.87 27.03 -25.78
C ASP A 160 -18.31 27.52 -26.11
N ALA A 161 -19.08 26.73 -26.87
CA ALA A 161 -20.42 27.07 -27.33
C ALA A 161 -21.52 26.82 -26.28
N ASP A 162 -21.28 25.98 -25.26
CA ASP A 162 -22.34 25.46 -24.39
C ASP A 162 -22.61 26.31 -23.13
N GLY A 163 -22.04 27.52 -23.03
CA GLY A 163 -22.26 28.44 -21.89
C GLY A 163 -21.69 27.94 -20.55
N LEU A 164 -20.88 26.89 -20.56
CA LEU A 164 -20.42 26.15 -19.40
C LEU A 164 -18.93 26.37 -19.15
N GLY A 165 -18.51 27.63 -19.08
CA GLY A 165 -17.09 28.04 -19.06
C GLY A 165 -16.23 27.41 -17.95
N ASN A 166 -16.85 26.87 -16.89
CA ASN A 166 -16.14 26.29 -15.75
C ASN A 166 -15.91 24.77 -15.86
N LEU A 167 -16.53 24.07 -16.83
CA LEU A 167 -16.37 22.62 -16.98
C LEU A 167 -14.93 22.23 -17.38
N LYS A 168 -14.40 22.90 -18.40
CA LYS A 168 -13.04 22.61 -18.92
C LYS A 168 -11.97 22.85 -17.85
N PRO A 169 -11.93 24.01 -17.15
CA PRO A 169 -11.04 24.20 -16.01
C PRO A 169 -11.24 23.18 -14.88
N ALA A 170 -12.48 22.77 -14.61
CA ALA A 170 -12.74 21.78 -13.56
C ALA A 170 -12.15 20.40 -13.92
N LEU A 171 -12.27 19.97 -15.17
CA LEU A 171 -11.68 18.72 -15.66
C LEU A 171 -10.14 18.80 -15.72
N ASP A 172 -9.57 19.95 -16.08
CA ASP A 172 -8.11 20.16 -16.05
C ASP A 172 -7.55 19.95 -14.65
N VAL A 173 -8.21 20.53 -13.64
CA VAL A 173 -7.82 20.34 -12.24
C VAL A 173 -7.97 18.87 -11.83
N LEU A 174 -9.09 18.22 -12.20
CA LEU A 174 -9.35 16.82 -11.89
C LEU A 174 -8.23 15.91 -12.39
N TYR A 175 -7.94 15.99 -13.69
CA TYR A 175 -6.94 15.15 -14.33
C TYR A 175 -5.54 15.50 -13.82
N SER A 176 -5.24 16.77 -13.51
CA SER A 176 -3.95 17.16 -12.95
C SER A 176 -3.70 16.54 -11.57
N ILE A 177 -4.72 16.52 -10.70
CA ILE A 177 -4.63 15.86 -9.39
C ILE A 177 -4.44 14.35 -9.56
N ALA A 178 -5.17 13.73 -10.49
CA ALA A 178 -5.02 12.30 -10.78
C ALA A 178 -3.62 11.94 -11.32
N VAL A 179 -3.03 12.78 -12.17
CA VAL A 179 -1.65 12.61 -12.64
C VAL A 179 -0.66 12.76 -11.49
N LEU A 180 -0.81 13.80 -10.65
CA LEU A 180 0.05 14.00 -9.49
C LEU A 180 -0.01 12.80 -8.53
N GLN A 181 -1.21 12.27 -8.27
CA GLN A 181 -1.41 11.05 -7.49
C GLN A 181 -0.64 9.87 -8.09
N GLY A 182 -0.75 9.70 -9.41
CA GLY A 182 -0.02 8.68 -10.17
C GLY A 182 1.50 8.76 -10.05
N VAL A 183 2.06 9.97 -10.17
CA VAL A 183 3.50 10.20 -10.06
C VAL A 183 4.01 9.87 -8.66
N ILE A 184 3.32 10.33 -7.62
CA ILE A 184 3.67 10.03 -6.23
C ILE A 184 3.57 8.52 -5.97
N PHE A 185 2.55 7.85 -6.50
CA PHE A 185 2.41 6.41 -6.41
C PHE A 185 3.54 5.65 -7.12
N CYS A 186 3.95 6.08 -8.31
CA CYS A 186 5.08 5.50 -9.02
C CYS A 186 6.38 5.66 -8.21
N TYR A 187 6.62 6.86 -7.68
CA TYR A 187 7.77 7.14 -6.82
C TYR A 187 7.77 6.25 -5.57
N LYS A 188 6.63 6.14 -4.87
CA LYS A 188 6.46 5.22 -3.74
C LYS A 188 6.77 3.77 -4.11
N THR A 189 6.29 3.32 -5.26
CA THR A 189 6.48 1.93 -5.71
C THR A 189 7.95 1.65 -6.01
N LEU A 190 8.64 2.57 -6.71
CA LEU A 190 10.06 2.47 -6.99
C LEU A 190 10.91 2.44 -5.71
N PHE A 191 10.64 3.34 -4.77
CA PHE A 191 11.33 3.35 -3.47
C PHE A 191 10.97 2.12 -2.62
N GLY A 192 9.73 1.62 -2.71
CA GLY A 192 9.29 0.39 -2.06
C GLY A 192 10.11 -0.83 -2.46
N PHE A 193 10.48 -0.96 -3.74
CA PHE A 193 11.38 -2.02 -4.21
C PHE A 193 12.78 -1.93 -3.59
N ALA A 194 13.24 -0.73 -3.21
CA ALA A 194 14.52 -0.55 -2.55
C ALA A 194 14.53 -1.04 -1.08
N LYS A 195 13.38 -1.42 -0.48
CA LYS A 195 13.30 -1.93 0.90
C LYS A 195 14.31 -3.05 1.16
N GLY A 196 14.43 -4.01 0.26
CA GLY A 196 15.39 -5.12 0.40
C GLY A 196 16.85 -4.64 0.41
N SER A 197 17.18 -3.63 -0.39
CA SER A 197 18.49 -3.00 -0.39
C SER A 197 18.75 -2.23 0.91
N VAL A 198 17.73 -1.57 1.48
CA VAL A 198 17.83 -0.89 2.78
C VAL A 198 18.11 -1.91 3.89
N VAL A 199 17.36 -3.02 3.92
CA VAL A 199 17.58 -4.10 4.90
C VAL A 199 18.99 -4.70 4.76
N ASN A 200 19.42 -5.01 3.53
CA ASN A 200 20.77 -5.53 3.29
C ASN A 200 21.87 -4.56 3.73
N ALA A 201 21.71 -3.26 3.44
CA ALA A 201 22.68 -2.25 3.84
C ALA A 201 22.81 -2.12 5.37
N VAL A 202 21.72 -2.31 6.11
CA VAL A 202 21.71 -2.32 7.59
C VAL A 202 22.40 -3.59 8.12
N LEU A 203 22.13 -4.75 7.51
CA LEU A 203 22.73 -6.04 7.89
C LEU A 203 24.26 -6.05 7.67
N GLU A 204 24.71 -5.67 6.46
CA GLU A 204 26.12 -5.71 6.08
C GLU A 204 26.99 -4.75 6.88
N ARG A 205 26.51 -3.52 7.16
CA ARG A 205 27.29 -2.51 7.90
C ARG A 205 27.45 -2.82 9.38
N ARG A 206 26.60 -3.66 9.94
CA ARG A 206 26.58 -3.97 11.37
C ARG A 206 26.95 -5.41 11.67
N GLU A 207 27.34 -6.16 10.65
CA GLU A 207 27.71 -7.57 10.75
C GLU A 207 26.60 -8.41 11.42
N PHE A 208 25.34 -7.99 11.26
CA PHE A 208 24.22 -8.76 11.78
C PHE A 208 24.08 -10.06 11.00
N GLY A 209 23.86 -11.16 11.71
CA GLY A 209 23.57 -12.44 11.08
C GLY A 209 22.30 -12.38 10.22
N ASP A 210 22.24 -13.23 9.20
CA ASP A 210 21.11 -13.29 8.25
C ASP A 210 19.76 -13.61 8.96
N GLN A 211 19.81 -14.12 10.18
CA GLN A 211 18.67 -14.34 11.07
C GLN A 211 17.92 -13.03 11.42
N LEU A 212 18.62 -11.90 11.52
CA LEU A 212 18.03 -10.59 11.88
C LEU A 212 17.33 -9.89 10.70
N ARG A 213 17.46 -10.44 9.48
CA ARG A 213 16.84 -9.89 8.25
C ARG A 213 15.33 -9.74 8.37
N VAL A 214 14.69 -10.77 8.91
CA VAL A 214 13.23 -10.81 9.07
C VAL A 214 12.79 -9.74 10.07
N GLU A 215 13.51 -9.64 11.19
CA GLU A 215 13.21 -8.70 12.27
C GLU A 215 13.39 -7.23 11.86
N ILE A 216 14.48 -6.90 11.14
CA ILE A 216 14.70 -5.56 10.58
C ILE A 216 13.63 -5.21 9.53
N SER A 217 13.25 -6.18 8.69
CA SER A 217 12.19 -5.99 7.71
C SER A 217 10.83 -5.72 8.37
N ASP A 218 10.55 -6.40 9.49
CA ASP A 218 9.33 -6.24 10.28
C ASP A 218 9.33 -4.90 11.01
N TYR A 219 10.46 -4.51 11.62
CA TYR A 219 10.66 -3.17 12.19
C TYR A 219 10.38 -2.06 11.17
N LEU A 220 10.93 -2.18 9.96
CA LEU A 220 10.70 -1.23 8.87
C LEU A 220 9.24 -1.22 8.42
N LEU A 221 8.59 -2.38 8.38
CA LEU A 221 7.17 -2.49 8.02
C LEU A 221 6.30 -1.79 9.06
N GLU A 222 6.46 -2.13 10.34
CA GLU A 222 5.70 -1.56 11.44
C GLU A 222 5.93 -0.05 11.55
N THR A 223 7.18 0.41 11.38
CA THR A 223 7.52 1.83 11.38
C THR A 223 6.87 2.56 10.20
N THR A 224 6.84 1.95 9.02
CA THR A 224 6.16 2.52 7.85
C THR A 224 4.65 2.63 8.11
N ILE A 225 4.01 1.55 8.56
CA ILE A 225 2.56 1.51 8.86
C ILE A 225 2.20 2.55 9.94
N GLY A 226 3.00 2.64 10.99
CA GLY A 226 2.78 3.64 12.03
C GLY A 226 2.96 5.07 11.51
N CYS A 227 3.94 5.31 10.63
CA CYS A 227 4.12 6.59 9.96
C CYS A 227 2.95 6.96 9.04
N GLU A 228 2.27 5.99 8.43
CA GLU A 228 1.05 6.23 7.64
C GLU A 228 -0.14 6.71 8.47
N LYS A 229 -0.16 6.39 9.77
CA LYS A 229 -1.21 6.81 10.70
C LYS A 229 -0.84 8.13 11.37
N ASN A 230 0.39 8.22 11.88
CA ASN A 230 0.91 9.39 12.57
C ASN A 230 2.36 9.64 12.12
N PRO A 231 2.68 10.79 11.52
CA PRO A 231 4.03 11.05 11.03
C PRO A 231 5.07 11.20 12.17
N SER A 232 4.62 11.47 13.40
CA SER A 232 5.46 11.46 14.59
C SER A 232 5.88 10.06 15.04
N PHE A 233 5.32 9.00 14.46
CA PHE A 233 5.53 7.62 14.91
C PHE A 233 6.99 7.15 14.77
N ALA A 234 7.73 7.60 13.76
CA ALA A 234 9.16 7.26 13.65
C ALA A 234 10.04 7.96 14.69
N ARG A 235 9.53 8.98 15.39
CA ARG A 235 10.32 9.77 16.33
C ARG A 235 10.45 9.01 17.65
N GLY A 236 11.66 8.52 17.93
CA GLY A 236 11.98 7.77 19.15
C GLY A 236 11.86 6.25 19.01
N ARG A 237 11.82 5.72 17.79
CA ARG A 237 11.95 4.27 17.55
C ARG A 237 13.41 3.85 17.44
N ASN A 238 13.71 2.79 18.18
CA ASN A 238 15.03 2.22 18.38
C ASN A 238 14.99 0.77 17.88
N LEU A 239 15.97 0.42 17.05
CA LEU A 239 16.14 -0.91 16.46
C LEU A 239 16.48 -1.96 17.52
N LEU A 240 17.16 -1.55 18.60
CA LEU A 240 17.51 -2.40 19.75
C LEU A 240 16.32 -2.85 20.61
N ILE A 241 15.20 -2.11 20.59
CA ILE A 241 13.98 -2.53 21.29
C ILE A 241 13.28 -3.67 20.52
N CYS A 242 13.47 -3.71 19.20
CA CYS A 242 12.93 -4.76 18.36
C CYS A 242 13.82 -6.01 18.39
N CYS A 243 15.13 -5.87 18.22
CA CYS A 243 16.09 -6.98 18.18
C CYS A 243 16.78 -7.21 19.54
N GLY A 244 16.05 -7.54 20.61
CA GLY A 244 16.58 -7.64 21.98
C GLY A 244 17.92 -8.43 22.12
N PRO A 245 18.65 -8.25 23.23
CA PRO A 245 20.07 -8.67 23.39
C PRO A 245 20.36 -10.18 23.31
N ASP A 246 19.35 -11.02 23.10
CA ASP A 246 19.49 -12.48 23.04
C ASP A 246 19.78 -13.01 21.62
N GLY A 247 20.06 -12.11 20.66
CA GLY A 247 20.36 -12.44 19.26
C GLY A 247 21.82 -12.23 18.81
N VAL A 248 22.77 -12.18 19.75
CA VAL A 248 24.23 -12.13 19.47
C VAL A 248 24.91 -13.38 20.03
#